data_AF-A0A1J3JYC8-F1
#
_entry.id   AF-A0A1J3JYC8-F1
#
_cell.length_a   1.000
_cell.length_b   1.000
_cell.length_c   1.000
_cell.angle_alpha   90.00
_cell.angle_beta   90.00
_cell.angle_gamma   90.00
#
_symmetry.space_group_name_H-M   'P 1'
#
loop_
_entity.id
_entity.type
_entity.pdbx_description
1 polymer ?
#
loop_
_entity_poly.entity_id
_entity_poly.type
_entity_poly.pdbx_seq_one_letter_code
_entity_poly.pdbx_strand_id
1 'polypeptide(L)'
;VSLTHSEKKILNAMETFLELGFSRSDFVMVVKRFPQCLGSSGESLKKRIEFVVKQMKWPVKAVVSNPVVLGLSMEKRIVPRCNVIVSKGLLGDELPPISSVLKTNDQVFLNKYVMNHDGMEPELMAIFTKGF
;
A
#
# COMPACT_ATOMS: atom_id res chain seq x y z
N VAL A 1 -5.75 14.44 -23.88
CA VAL A 1 -5.10 14.00 -22.62
C VAL A 1 -4.93 15.25 -21.77
N SER A 2 -5.68 15.40 -20.68
CA SER A 2 -5.57 16.57 -19.80
C SER A 2 -4.25 16.48 -19.02
N LEU A 3 -3.28 17.34 -19.37
CA LEU A 3 -1.95 17.39 -18.74
C LEU A 3 -2.05 18.18 -17.43
N THR A 4 -2.60 17.56 -16.38
CA THR A 4 -2.68 18.18 -15.04
C THR A 4 -1.33 18.25 -14.32
N HIS A 5 -0.30 17.59 -14.84
CA HIS A 5 1.03 17.51 -14.22
C HIS A 5 2.11 17.91 -15.23
N SER A 6 3.12 18.64 -14.77
CA SER A 6 4.26 19.01 -15.60
C SER A 6 5.08 17.77 -15.97
N GLU A 7 5.73 17.82 -17.13
CA GLU A 7 6.65 16.76 -17.60
C GLU A 7 7.69 16.40 -16.53
N LYS A 8 8.26 17.42 -15.87
CA LYS A 8 9.18 17.24 -14.74
C LYS A 8 8.59 16.39 -13.61
N LYS A 9 7.32 16.59 -13.22
CA LYS A 9 6.67 15.78 -12.17
C LYS A 9 6.53 14.32 -12.61
N ILE A 10 6.19 14.10 -13.87
CA ILE A 10 6.02 12.75 -14.43
C ILE A 10 7.37 12.02 -14.47
N LEU A 11 8.44 12.70 -14.92
CA LEU A 11 9.78 12.13 -14.98
C LEU A 11 10.31 11.78 -13.58
N ASN A 12 10.20 12.69 -12.62
CA ASN A 12 10.64 12.43 -11.24
C ASN A 12 9.88 11.25 -10.60
N ALA A 13 8.57 11.15 -10.85
CA ALA A 13 7.78 10.01 -10.40
C ALA A 13 8.27 8.72 -11.08
N MET A 14 8.46 8.73 -12.40
CA MET A 14 8.97 7.57 -13.13
C MET A 14 10.32 7.10 -12.57
N GLU A 15 11.28 8.00 -12.38
CA GLU A 15 12.58 7.69 -11.78
C GLU A 15 12.44 7.04 -10.40
N THR A 16 11.58 7.59 -9.54
CA THR A 16 11.28 7.00 -8.23
C THR A 16 10.76 5.56 -8.35
N PHE A 17 9.86 5.28 -9.30
CA PHE A 17 9.34 3.92 -9.52
C PHE A 17 10.43 2.97 -10.03
N LEU A 18 11.28 3.43 -10.96
CA LEU A 18 12.39 2.64 -11.50
C LEU A 18 13.41 2.27 -10.42
N GLU A 19 13.80 3.23 -9.56
CA GLU A 19 14.68 2.98 -8.39
C GLU A 19 14.11 1.92 -7.44
N LEU A 20 12.79 1.75 -7.42
CA LEU A 20 12.08 0.83 -6.53
C LEU A 20 11.73 -0.49 -7.22
N GLY A 21 12.32 -0.77 -8.38
CA GLY A 21 12.22 -2.06 -9.07
C GLY A 21 11.00 -2.23 -9.97
N PHE A 22 10.28 -1.14 -10.28
CA PHE A 22 9.23 -1.16 -11.29
C PHE A 22 9.86 -1.01 -12.67
N SER A 23 9.29 -1.64 -13.69
CA SER A 23 9.64 -1.34 -15.08
C SER A 23 8.95 -0.07 -15.57
N ARG A 24 9.40 0.47 -16.72
CA ARG A 24 8.68 1.56 -17.41
C ARG A 24 7.23 1.16 -17.75
N SER A 25 7.02 -0.10 -18.13
CA SER A 25 5.68 -0.62 -18.44
C SER A 25 4.78 -0.67 -17.21
N ASP A 26 5.33 -1.04 -16.05
CA ASP A 26 4.62 -1.02 -14.77
C ASP A 26 4.23 0.40 -14.39
N PHE A 27 5.15 1.37 -14.53
CA PHE A 27 4.85 2.78 -14.27
C PHE A 27 3.71 3.30 -15.15
N VAL A 28 3.75 3.03 -16.46
CA VAL A 28 2.66 3.39 -17.38
C VAL A 28 1.34 2.75 -16.95
N MET A 29 1.35 1.50 -16.51
CA MET A 29 0.15 0.81 -16.04
C MET A 29 -0.40 1.44 -14.76
N VAL A 30 0.46 1.78 -13.80
CA VAL A 30 0.11 2.47 -12.56
C VAL A 30 -0.53 3.82 -12.86
N VAL A 31 0.11 4.66 -13.68
CA VAL A 31 -0.38 6.00 -14.03
C VAL A 31 -1.70 5.91 -14.81
N LYS A 32 -1.85 4.94 -15.72
CA LYS A 32 -3.11 4.74 -16.47
C LYS A 32 -4.28 4.38 -15.56
N ARG A 33 -4.03 3.60 -14.50
CA ARG A 33 -5.07 3.13 -13.56
C ARG A 33 -5.30 4.07 -12.38
N PHE A 34 -4.29 4.84 -11.99
CA PHE A 34 -4.33 5.74 -10.85
C PHE A 34 -3.44 6.97 -11.10
N PRO A 35 -3.86 7.90 -11.99
CA PRO A 35 -3.06 9.07 -12.34
C PRO A 35 -2.80 10.00 -11.15
N GLN A 36 -3.61 9.89 -10.08
CA GLN A 36 -3.50 10.71 -8.88
C GLN A 36 -2.18 10.47 -8.11
N CYS A 37 -1.48 9.36 -8.37
CA CYS A 37 -0.14 9.14 -7.81
C CYS A 37 0.85 10.23 -8.21
N LEU A 38 0.67 10.86 -9.39
CA LEU A 38 1.52 11.96 -9.87
C LEU A 38 1.38 13.26 -9.05
N GLY A 39 0.32 13.37 -8.25
CA GLY A 39 0.13 14.48 -7.32
C GLY A 39 0.94 14.33 -6.02
N SER A 40 1.44 13.12 -5.74
CA SER A 40 2.28 12.86 -4.56
C SER A 40 3.73 13.27 -4.81
N SER A 41 4.43 13.72 -3.76
CA SER A 41 5.88 13.92 -3.86
C SER A 41 6.59 12.58 -4.08
N GLY A 42 7.74 12.62 -4.76
CA GLY A 42 8.58 11.43 -4.95
C GLY A 42 8.94 10.77 -3.62
N GLU A 43 9.28 11.56 -2.60
CA GLU A 43 9.56 11.07 -1.24
C GLU A 43 8.35 10.33 -0.61
N SER A 44 7.15 10.86 -0.78
CA SER A 44 5.93 10.24 -0.25
C SER A 44 5.57 8.94 -0.96
N LEU A 45 5.78 8.86 -2.27
CA LEU A 45 5.64 7.63 -3.04
C LEU A 45 6.68 6.61 -2.61
N LYS A 46 7.95 7.04 -2.49
CA LYS A 46 9.05 6.19 -2.07
C LYS A 46 8.79 5.55 -0.71
N LYS A 47 8.42 6.35 0.30
CA LYS A 47 8.08 5.83 1.65
C LYS A 47 6.98 4.75 1.60
N ARG A 48 5.90 4.99 0.85
CA ARG A 48 4.78 4.03 0.71
C ARG A 48 5.19 2.76 -0.01
N ILE A 49 5.91 2.88 -1.13
CA ILE A 49 6.35 1.74 -1.92
C ILE A 49 7.38 0.91 -1.15
N GLU A 50 8.36 1.55 -0.49
CA GLU A 50 9.37 0.83 0.30
C GLU A 50 8.75 0.08 1.46
N PHE A 51 7.80 0.69 2.17
CA PHE A 51 7.08 0.01 3.24
C PHE A 51 6.34 -1.24 2.71
N VAL A 52 5.57 -1.10 1.64
CA VAL A 52 4.76 -2.20 1.10
C VAL A 52 5.62 -3.30 0.46
N VAL A 53 6.61 -2.93 -0.35
CA VAL A 53 7.38 -3.87 -1.16
C VAL A 53 8.59 -4.41 -0.42
N LYS A 54 9.36 -3.53 0.25
CA LYS A 54 10.61 -3.93 0.91
C LYS A 54 10.39 -4.43 2.32
N GLN A 55 9.55 -3.76 3.12
CA GLN A 55 9.30 -4.14 4.50
C GLN A 55 8.24 -5.24 4.62
N MET A 56 7.06 -5.02 4.03
CA MET A 56 5.95 -5.99 4.07
C MET A 56 6.04 -7.11 3.03
N LYS A 57 7.04 -7.05 2.13
CA LYS A 57 7.35 -8.09 1.14
C LYS A 57 6.27 -8.38 0.09
N TRP A 58 5.28 -7.50 -0.09
CA TRP A 58 4.39 -7.63 -1.26
C TRP A 58 5.20 -7.45 -2.55
N PRO A 59 4.98 -8.29 -3.58
CA PRO A 59 5.69 -8.12 -4.84
C PRO A 59 5.26 -6.84 -5.54
N VAL A 60 6.15 -6.25 -6.34
CA VAL A 60 5.86 -5.07 -7.19
C VAL A 60 4.54 -5.24 -7.98
N LYS A 61 4.31 -6.44 -8.52
CA LYS A 61 3.08 -6.79 -9.26
C LYS A 61 1.79 -6.56 -8.45
N ALA A 62 1.83 -6.73 -7.13
CA ALA A 62 0.68 -6.49 -6.27
C ALA A 62 0.30 -5.00 -6.23
N VAL A 63 1.30 -4.11 -6.20
CA VAL A 63 1.12 -2.64 -6.28
C VAL A 63 0.66 -2.23 -7.68
N VAL A 64 1.28 -2.76 -8.74
CA VAL A 64 0.87 -2.49 -10.14
C VAL A 64 -0.58 -2.91 -10.40
N SER A 65 -1.02 -4.02 -9.79
CA SER A 65 -2.39 -4.51 -9.88
C SER A 65 -3.37 -3.67 -9.04
N ASN A 66 -2.90 -3.00 -7.98
CA ASN A 66 -3.73 -2.23 -7.05
C ASN A 66 -3.14 -0.83 -6.76
N PRO A 67 -2.93 0.04 -7.76
CA PRO A 67 -2.13 1.25 -7.58
C PRO A 67 -2.77 2.30 -6.66
N VAL A 68 -4.07 2.19 -6.39
CA VAL A 68 -4.79 3.02 -5.40
C VAL A 68 -4.18 2.92 -4.00
N VAL A 69 -3.47 1.83 -3.66
CA VAL A 69 -2.78 1.71 -2.37
C VAL A 69 -1.75 2.83 -2.13
N LEU A 70 -1.19 3.38 -3.21
CA LEU A 70 -0.24 4.49 -3.16
C LEU A 70 -0.88 5.82 -2.77
N GLY A 71 -2.21 5.93 -2.86
CA GLY A 71 -2.97 7.11 -2.42
C GLY A 71 -3.41 7.04 -0.96
N LEU A 72 -3.23 5.91 -0.27
CA LEU A 72 -3.72 5.74 1.10
C LEU A 72 -2.79 6.40 2.12
N SER A 73 -3.35 6.86 3.25
CA SER A 73 -2.55 7.39 4.36
C SER A 73 -1.72 6.28 4.99
N MET A 74 -0.45 6.58 5.26
CA MET A 74 0.46 5.67 5.95
C MET A 74 -0.01 5.45 7.39
N GLU A 75 -0.27 6.55 8.09
CA GLU A 75 -0.55 6.61 9.52
C GLU A 75 -1.95 6.09 9.85
N LYS A 76 -2.94 6.41 9.00
CA LYS A 76 -4.35 6.06 9.24
C LYS A 76 -4.77 4.74 8.63
N ARG A 77 -4.02 4.18 7.68
CA ARG A 77 -4.46 2.97 6.96
C ARG A 77 -3.38 1.95 6.68
N ILE A 78 -2.27 2.32 6.04
CA ILE A 78 -1.29 1.33 5.61
C ILE A 78 -0.64 0.65 6.81
N VAL A 79 -0.08 1.43 7.73
CA VAL A 79 0.70 0.87 8.83
C VAL A 79 -0.16 0.16 9.88
N PRO A 80 -1.27 0.73 10.39
CA PRO A 80 -2.08 0.05 11.40
C PRO A 80 -2.56 -1.33 10.93
N ARG A 81 -2.95 -1.43 9.65
CA ARG A 81 -3.41 -2.70 9.07
C ARG A 81 -2.27 -3.68 8.85
N CYS A 82 -1.10 -3.21 8.40
CA CYS A 82 0.07 -4.08 8.24
C CYS A 82 0.57 -4.60 9.59
N ASN A 83 0.50 -3.81 10.66
CA ASN A 83 0.85 -4.26 12.00
C ASN A 83 -0.08 -5.38 12.49
N VAL A 84 -1.38 -5.31 12.21
CA VAL A 84 -2.32 -6.43 12.48
C VAL A 84 -1.87 -7.68 11.72
N ILE A 85 -1.56 -7.57 10.43
CA ILE A 85 -1.09 -8.71 9.62
C ILE A 85 0.19 -9.33 10.20
N VAL A 86 1.16 -8.51 10.60
CA VAL A 86 2.41 -8.97 11.25
C VAL A 86 2.12 -9.67 12.57
N SER A 87 1.27 -9.11 13.43
CA SER A 87 0.94 -9.70 14.74
C SER A 87 0.22 -11.04 14.63
N LYS A 88 -0.48 -11.28 13.52
CA LYS A 88 -1.06 -12.59 13.19
C LYS A 88 -0.07 -13.59 12.60
N GLY A 89 1.18 -13.19 12.37
CA GLY A 89 2.18 -14.02 11.71
C GLY A 89 1.99 -14.18 10.20
N LEU A 90 1.07 -13.44 9.58
CA LEU A 90 0.72 -13.58 8.15
C LEU A 90 1.76 -12.88 7.26
N LEU A 91 2.94 -13.51 7.11
CA LEU A 91 4.09 -12.99 6.39
C LEU A 91 4.59 -14.00 5.34
N GLY A 92 5.39 -13.51 4.38
CA GLY A 92 5.95 -14.35 3.33
C GLY A 92 4.85 -15.00 2.48
N ASP A 93 4.82 -16.33 2.44
CA ASP A 93 3.87 -17.09 1.63
C ASP A 93 2.42 -17.01 2.16
N GLU A 94 2.23 -16.66 3.43
CA GLU A 94 0.91 -16.47 4.04
C GLU A 94 0.37 -15.05 3.88
N LEU A 95 1.14 -14.16 3.23
CA LEU A 95 0.79 -12.75 3.09
C LEU A 95 -0.52 -12.60 2.28
N PRO A 96 -1.57 -11.98 2.85
CA PRO A 96 -2.84 -11.85 2.15
C PRO A 96 -2.72 -10.93 0.93
N PRO A 97 -3.67 -11.00 -0.04
CA PRO A 97 -3.70 -10.05 -1.14
C PRO A 97 -3.73 -8.61 -0.64
N ILE A 98 -2.84 -7.75 -1.17
CA ILE A 98 -2.71 -6.34 -0.76
C ILE A 98 -4.04 -5.58 -0.81
N SER A 99 -4.90 -5.92 -1.77
CA SER A 99 -6.24 -5.35 -1.90
C SER A 99 -7.14 -5.71 -0.72
N SER A 100 -7.07 -6.96 -0.24
CA SER A 100 -7.85 -7.41 0.90
C SER A 100 -7.44 -6.71 2.19
N VAL A 101 -6.16 -6.34 2.31
CA VAL A 101 -5.61 -5.66 3.50
C VAL A 101 -5.85 -4.16 3.41
N LEU A 102 -5.51 -3.50 2.29
CA LEU A 102 -5.43 -2.04 2.23
C LEU A 102 -6.61 -1.36 1.54
N LYS A 103 -7.29 -2.03 0.60
CA LYS A 103 -8.35 -1.40 -0.22
C LYS A 103 -9.75 -1.53 0.40
N THR A 104 -9.96 -2.51 1.26
CA THR A 104 -11.23 -2.78 1.95
C THR A 104 -11.56 -1.67 2.96
N ASN A 105 -12.85 -1.50 3.29
CA ASN A 105 -13.26 -0.62 4.38
C ASN A 105 -12.89 -1.25 5.75
N ASP A 106 -13.05 -0.47 6.82
CA ASP A 106 -12.61 -0.91 8.15
C ASP A 106 -13.43 -2.09 8.66
N GLN A 107 -14.75 -2.10 8.45
CA GLN A 107 -15.60 -3.23 8.85
C GLN A 107 -15.14 -4.55 8.22
N VAL A 108 -14.90 -4.56 6.90
CA VAL A 108 -14.45 -5.75 6.17
C VAL A 108 -13.06 -6.18 6.63
N PHE A 109 -12.17 -5.22 6.90
CA PHE A 109 -10.85 -5.51 7.44
C PHE A 109 -10.92 -6.14 8.85
N LEU A 110 -11.67 -5.51 9.75
CA LEU A 110 -11.83 -5.95 11.14
C LEU A 110 -12.48 -7.34 11.22
N ASN A 111 -13.56 -7.57 10.47
CA ASN A 111 -14.20 -8.88 10.41
C ASN A 111 -13.23 -9.99 9.99
N LYS A 112 -12.33 -9.68 9.05
CA LYS A 112 -11.46 -10.68 8.44
C LYS A 112 -10.18 -10.94 9.24
N TYR A 113 -9.60 -9.91 9.84
CA TYR A 113 -8.26 -10.00 10.44
C TYR A 113 -8.24 -9.72 11.94
N VAL A 114 -9.30 -9.18 12.53
CA VAL A 114 -9.29 -8.80 13.96
C VAL A 114 -10.30 -9.60 14.76
N MET A 115 -11.52 -9.75 14.27
CA MET A 115 -12.60 -10.47 14.95
C MET A 115 -12.66 -11.96 14.58
N ASN A 116 -11.66 -12.47 13.87
CA ASN A 116 -11.54 -13.90 13.70
C ASN A 116 -11.25 -14.54 15.07
N HIS A 117 -11.91 -15.67 15.35
CA HIS A 117 -12.04 -16.31 16.67
C HIS A 117 -10.74 -16.93 17.17
N ASP A 118 -9.71 -16.09 17.31
CA ASP A 118 -8.35 -16.47 17.64
C ASP A 118 -8.01 -16.08 19.09
N GLY A 119 -8.90 -15.36 19.78
CA GLY A 119 -8.70 -14.88 21.16
C GLY A 119 -7.77 -13.67 21.30
N MET A 120 -7.32 -13.09 20.18
CA MET A 120 -6.42 -11.91 20.14
C MET A 120 -7.17 -10.60 19.78
N GLU A 121 -8.49 -10.62 19.83
CA GLU A 121 -9.32 -9.51 19.36
C GLU A 121 -8.98 -8.18 20.06
N PRO A 122 -8.85 -8.11 21.41
CA PRO A 122 -8.51 -6.87 22.11
C PRO A 122 -7.15 -6.31 21.70
N GLU A 123 -6.13 -7.15 21.58
CA GLU A 123 -4.76 -6.77 21.22
C GLU A 123 -4.69 -6.27 19.79
N LEU A 124 -5.33 -6.97 18.85
CA LEU A 124 -5.36 -6.58 17.44
C LEU A 124 -6.19 -5.30 17.22
N MET A 125 -7.27 -5.10 17.98
CA MET A 125 -8.02 -3.83 17.99
C MET A 125 -7.18 -2.68 18.52
N ALA A 126 -6.39 -2.90 19.58
CA ALA A 126 -5.47 -1.90 20.09
C ALA A 126 -4.42 -1.51 19.04
N ILE A 127 -3.85 -2.48 18.32
CA ILE A 127 -2.88 -2.22 17.24
C ILE A 127 -3.53 -1.43 16.09
N PHE A 128 -4.76 -1.79 15.70
CA PHE A 128 -5.48 -1.13 14.61
C PHE A 128 -5.80 0.34 14.93
N THR A 129 -6.09 0.66 16.19
CA THR A 129 -6.52 2.00 16.63
C THR A 129 -5.37 2.92 17.02
N LYS A 130 -4.22 2.36 17.40
CA LYS A 130 -3.03 3.09 17.88
C LYS A 130 -2.20 3.70 16.73
N GLY A 131 -2.85 4.33 15.75
CA GLY A 131 -2.16 5.07 14.69
C GLY A 131 -1.05 5.95 15.28
N PHE A 132 0.13 5.91 14.65
CA PHE A 132 1.39 6.49 15.16
C PHE A 132 1.24 7.80 15.92
#